data_AF-A0A951VAA2-F1
#
_entry.id   AF-A0A951VAA2-F1
#
_cell.length_a   1.000
_cell.length_b   1.000
_cell.length_c   1.000
_cell.angle_alpha   90.00
_cell.angle_beta   90.00
_cell.angle_gamma   90.00
#
_symmetry.space_group_name_H-M   'P 1'
#
loop_
_entity.id
_entity.type
_entity.pdbx_description
1 polymer ?
#
loop_
_entity_poly.entity_id
_entity_poly.type
_entity_poly.pdbx_seq_one_letter_code
_entity_poly.pdbx_strand_id
1 'polypeptide(L)' 'MLQELNTFEMNEIKGGGPVTQEEYCATLMMIIENNFMDWDYDFQMYALGIANEHCPN' A
#
# COMPACT_ATOMS: atom_id res chain seq x y z
N MET A 1 -8.49 -4.38 -3.88
CA MET A 1 -7.41 -5.13 -3.20
C MET A 1 -5.99 -4.54 -3.28
N LEU A 2 -5.70 -3.48 -4.04
CA LEU A 2 -4.57 -2.57 -3.76
C LEU A 2 -4.99 -1.11 -4.02
N GLN A 3 -5.86 -0.91 -5.03
CA GLN A 3 -6.65 0.32 -5.21
C GLN A 3 -7.51 0.71 -4.00
N GLU A 4 -7.80 -0.24 -3.11
CA GLU A 4 -8.69 -0.03 -1.96
C GLU A 4 -7.95 0.42 -0.71
N LEU A 5 -6.63 0.16 -0.61
CA LEU A 5 -5.76 0.72 0.42
C LEU A 5 -5.50 2.20 0.15
N ASN A 6 -6.56 2.99 0.21
CA ASN A 6 -6.50 4.42 0.39
C ASN A 6 -6.33 4.70 1.90
N THR A 7 -5.95 5.93 2.22
CA THR A 7 -5.72 6.37 3.60
C THR A 7 -6.95 6.18 4.51
N PHE A 8 -8.15 6.06 3.93
CA PHE A 8 -9.41 5.87 4.65
C PHE A 8 -9.54 4.45 5.22
N GLU A 9 -9.27 3.40 4.43
CA GLU A 9 -9.27 2.02 4.94
C GLU A 9 -8.18 1.81 5.99
N MET A 10 -7.03 2.46 5.81
CA MET A 10 -5.95 2.48 6.81
C MET A 10 -6.40 3.15 8.12
N ASN A 11 -7.15 4.25 8.05
CA ASN A 11 -7.72 4.89 9.24
C ASN A 11 -8.70 3.97 9.97
N GLU A 12 -9.49 3.16 9.24
CA GLU A 12 -10.37 2.15 9.85
C GLU A 12 -9.58 1.03 10.53
N ILE A 13 -8.51 0.53 9.91
CA ILE A 13 -7.61 -0.48 10.49
C ILE A 13 -6.95 0.03 11.78
N LYS A 14 -6.60 1.33 11.84
CA LYS A 14 -5.97 1.95 13.02
C LYS A 14 -6.95 2.38 14.12
N GLY A 15 -8.25 2.14 13.96
CA GLY A 15 -9.25 2.52 14.97
C GLY A 15 -9.57 4.02 15.00
N GLY A 16 -9.50 4.71 13.85
CA GLY A 16 -9.95 6.09 13.67
C GLY A 16 -8.91 7.19 13.99
N GLY A 17 -7.66 6.82 14.26
CA GLY A 17 -6.56 7.78 14.40
C GLY A 17 -6.02 8.23 13.03
N PRO A 18 -5.50 9.46 12.90
CA PRO A 18 -4.90 9.92 11.65
C PRO A 18 -3.67 9.06 11.31
N VAL A 19 -3.69 8.43 10.14
CA VAL A 19 -2.55 7.72 9.55
C VAL A 19 -1.60 8.75 8.93
N THR A 20 -0.32 8.73 9.33
CA THR A 20 0.67 9.58 8.67
C THR A 20 1.00 9.03 7.28
N GLN A 21 1.49 9.89 6.39
CA GLN A 21 1.95 9.45 5.06
C GLN A 21 3.06 8.39 5.17
N GLU A 22 3.95 8.52 6.15
CA GLU A 22 5.03 7.57 6.41
C GLU A 22 4.49 6.19 6.82
N GLU A 23 3.50 6.14 7.71
CA GLU A 23 2.83 4.90 8.12
C GLU A 23 2.05 4.26 6.98
N TYR A 24 1.40 5.08 6.15
CA TYR A 24 0.75 4.64 4.94
C TYR A 24 1.73 3.95 3.98
N CYS A 25 2.86 4.60 3.70
CA CYS A 25 3.87 4.07 2.81
C CYS A 25 4.54 2.80 3.35
N ALA A 26 4.85 2.76 4.64
CA ALA A 26 5.40 1.56 5.27
C ALA A 26 4.43 0.36 5.17
N THR A 27 3.13 0.60 5.40
CA THR A 27 2.12 -0.47 5.32
C THR A 27 1.92 -0.94 3.89
N LEU A 28 1.86 -0.02 2.93
CA LEU A 28 1.74 -0.34 1.51
C LEU A 28 2.91 -1.20 1.02
N MET A 29 4.14 -0.80 1.36
CA MET A 29 5.35 -1.56 1.00
C MET A 29 5.37 -2.95 1.64
N MET A 30 5.01 -3.08 2.92
CA MET A 30 4.92 -4.37 3.59
C MET A 30 3.93 -5.33 2.91
N ILE A 31 2.78 -4.83 2.45
CA ILE A 31 1.78 -5.64 1.74
C ILE A 31 2.35 -6.11 0.40
N ILE A 32 3.02 -5.21 -0.33
CA ILE A 32 3.66 -5.54 -1.61
C ILE A 32 4.72 -6.62 -1.40
N GLU A 33 5.64 -6.44 -0.46
CA GLU A 33 6.72 -7.39 -0.18
C GLU A 33 6.20 -8.77 0.22
N ASN A 34 5.18 -8.83 1.09
CA ASN A 34 4.63 -10.10 1.59
C ASN A 34 3.94 -10.94 0.52
N ASN A 35 3.44 -10.33 -0.55
CA ASN A 35 2.69 -11.01 -1.60
C ASN A 35 3.40 -11.01 -2.95
N PHE A 36 4.55 -10.34 -3.05
CA PHE A 36 5.22 -10.08 -4.34
C PHE A 36 5.45 -11.36 -5.14
N MET A 37 5.92 -12.41 -4.47
CA MET A 37 6.24 -13.70 -5.10
C MET A 37 5.01 -14.51 -5.53
N ASP A 38 3.85 -14.25 -4.92
CA ASP A 38 2.59 -14.94 -5.21
C ASP A 38 1.79 -14.26 -6.32
N TRP A 39 2.11 -13.00 -6.62
CA TRP A 39 1.49 -12.22 -7.68
C TRP A 39 2.09 -12.53 -9.05
N ASP A 40 1.26 -12.44 -10.08
CA ASP A 40 1.75 -12.42 -11.45
C ASP A 40 2.55 -11.14 -11.72
N TYR A 41 3.37 -11.18 -12.78
CA TYR A 41 4.26 -10.09 -13.13
C TYR A 41 3.52 -8.76 -13.38
N ASP A 42 2.37 -8.82 -14.04
CA ASP A 42 1.59 -7.62 -14.35
C ASP A 42 1.09 -6.95 -13.07
N PHE A 43 0.64 -7.75 -12.10
CA PHE A 43 0.18 -7.26 -10.81
C PHE A 43 1.32 -6.76 -9.92
N GLN A 44 2.49 -7.40 -9.95
CA GLN A 44 3.71 -6.88 -9.30
C GLN A 44 4.05 -5.48 -9.81
N MET A 45 4.10 -5.30 -11.14
CA MET A 45 4.43 -4.02 -11.77
C MET A 45 3.36 -2.96 -11.50
N TYR A 46 2.09 -3.35 -11.50
CA TYR A 46 0.99 -2.47 -11.12
C TYR A 46 1.12 -1.97 -9.67
N ALA A 47 1.37 -2.89 -8.72
CA ALA A 47 1.51 -2.56 -7.31
C ALA A 47 2.69 -1.61 -7.04
N LEU A 48 3.84 -1.85 -7.68
CA LEU A 48 5.00 -0.97 -7.61
C LEU A 48 4.72 0.41 -8.21
N GLY A 49 3.94 0.49 -9.29
CA GLY A 49 3.50 1.75 -9.88
C GLY A 49 2.67 2.59 -8.91
N ILE A 50 1.70 1.97 -8.23
CA ILE A 50 0.89 2.62 -7.20
C ILE A 50 1.76 3.07 -6.02
N ALA A 51 2.68 2.22 -5.54
CA ALA A 51 3.59 2.59 -4.47
C ALA A 51 4.41 3.83 -4.82
N ASN A 52 4.96 3.90 -6.04
CA ASN A 52 5.75 5.05 -6.48
C ASN A 52 4.92 6.34 -6.65
N GLU A 53 3.65 6.23 -7.05
CA GLU A 53 2.74 7.38 -7.16
C GLU A 53 2.37 7.96 -5.79
N HIS A 54 2.07 7.10 -4.82
CA HIS A 54 1.61 7.53 -3.50
C HIS A 54 2.76 7.80 -2.50
N CYS A 55 3.91 7.18 -2.71
CA CYS A 55 5.09 7.25 -1.86
C CYS A 55 6.34 7.65 -2.67
N PRO A 56 6.34 8.84 -3.30
CA PRO A 56 7.52 9.35 -3.97
C PRO A 56 8.63 9.59 -2.95
N ASN A 57 9.84 9.10 -3.25
CA ASN A 57 11.06 9.37 -2.47
C ASN A 57 11.32 10.87 -2.30
#